data_AF-A0A9D8EY77-F1
#
_entry.id   AF-A0A9D8EY77-F1
#
_cell.length_a   1.000
_cell.length_b   1.000
_cell.length_c   1.000
_cell.angle_alpha   90.00
_cell.angle_beta   90.00
_cell.angle_gamma   90.00
#
_symmetry.space_group_name_H-M   'P 1'
#
loop_
_entity.id
_entity.type
_entity.pdbx_description
1 polymer ?
#
loop_
_entity_poly.entity_id
_entity_poly.type
_entity_poly.pdbx_seq_one_letter_code
_entity_poly.pdbx_strand_id
1 'polypeptide(L)'
;LYTDTKILNIEGSFGNFKTTIETDNGKSSEIEHGVIIVATGATEYKPTEYFYGEDEKVITQLQLEELLEANVTKPDNQSKSNQLTNCQNVVMIQCVGSRDEKHPYCSRVCCSEAVKNALKIKEISPKTNVFILYRDIRTYGFKERYYTKARQMGVIFIRYDEEKKPEVLKQDNVLKISLVDPILNRLVTIDADLLVLSAGTIPHPENKNLAQILKVPLDQDNFFLEAHIKLRPVDFATEGIFLCGLAHSAKSVEESITQACGAAARASTILAKDIIDLEANISYVVDENCDGCAYCIDPCPYKALTLIEYMKDGAVKKTVEVNESLCKGCGTCMATCPKKGIFVKGFKLEQIAVQIEAALQQVEV
;
A
#
# COMPACT_ATOMS: atom_id res chain seq x y z
N LEU A 1 9.54 -20.63 3.36
CA LEU A 1 9.25 -19.59 2.35
C LEU A 1 8.59 -20.29 1.17
N TYR A 2 7.41 -19.83 0.76
CA TYR A 2 6.75 -20.32 -0.45
C TYR A 2 6.96 -19.24 -1.53
N THR A 3 7.81 -19.51 -2.52
CA THR A 3 7.98 -18.65 -3.72
C THR A 3 7.02 -19.10 -4.81
N ASP A 4 6.77 -18.26 -5.81
CA ASP A 4 5.97 -18.63 -7.00
C ASP A 4 4.60 -19.21 -6.60
N THR A 5 3.95 -18.49 -5.67
CA THR A 5 2.77 -18.94 -4.96
C THR A 5 1.82 -17.76 -4.81
N LYS A 6 0.52 -18.01 -5.02
CA LYS A 6 -0.55 -17.02 -4.79
C LYS A 6 -1.52 -17.51 -3.72
N ILE A 7 -2.20 -16.54 -3.10
CA ILE A 7 -3.26 -16.81 -2.13
C ILE A 7 -4.58 -16.95 -2.89
N LEU A 8 -5.30 -18.05 -2.65
CA LEU A 8 -6.64 -18.27 -3.22
C LEU A 8 -7.75 -17.81 -2.27
N ASN A 9 -7.61 -18.15 -0.98
CA ASN A 9 -8.64 -17.90 0.02
C ASN A 9 -8.01 -17.78 1.42
N ILE A 10 -8.67 -17.01 2.28
CA ILE A 10 -8.32 -16.85 3.68
C ILE A 10 -9.61 -16.97 4.50
N GLU A 11 -9.61 -17.88 5.45
CA GLU A 11 -10.72 -18.14 6.35
C GLU A 11 -10.27 -18.11 7.80
N GLY A 12 -11.24 -17.99 8.71
CA GLY A 12 -10.97 -17.95 10.15
C GLY A 12 -10.93 -16.53 10.71
N SER A 13 -10.36 -16.43 11.91
CA SER A 13 -10.25 -15.19 12.68
C SER A 13 -8.88 -15.13 13.36
N PHE A 14 -8.54 -13.98 13.95
CA PHE A 14 -7.24 -13.79 14.58
C PHE A 14 -6.98 -14.87 15.65
N GLY A 15 -5.76 -15.42 15.63
CA GLY A 15 -5.38 -16.58 16.41
C GLY A 15 -5.67 -17.93 15.72
N ASN A 16 -6.54 -17.98 14.71
CA ASN A 16 -6.93 -19.21 14.03
C ASN A 16 -7.33 -18.95 12.56
N PHE A 17 -6.37 -18.50 11.75
CA PHE A 17 -6.54 -18.37 10.31
C PHE A 17 -6.12 -19.64 9.59
N LYS A 18 -6.79 -19.90 8.46
CA LYS A 18 -6.39 -20.88 7.47
C LYS A 18 -6.29 -20.20 6.10
N THR A 19 -5.13 -20.31 5.46
CA THR A 19 -4.87 -19.74 4.13
C THR A 19 -4.65 -20.86 3.12
N THR A 20 -5.43 -20.85 2.05
CA THR A 20 -5.23 -21.73 0.90
C THR A 20 -4.30 -21.05 -0.08
N ILE A 21 -3.17 -21.68 -0.37
CA ILE A 21 -2.19 -21.22 -1.35
C ILE A 21 -2.16 -22.14 -2.56
N GLU A 22 -1.84 -21.60 -3.73
CA GLU A 22 -1.59 -22.35 -4.97
C GLU A 22 -0.19 -22.03 -5.47
N THR A 23 0.62 -23.07 -5.67
CA THR A 23 1.93 -22.94 -6.32
C THR A 23 1.77 -22.95 -7.84
N ASP A 24 2.76 -22.43 -8.57
CA ASP A 24 2.76 -22.40 -10.05
C ASP A 24 2.53 -23.75 -10.72
N ASN A 25 2.81 -24.86 -10.03
CA ASN A 25 2.54 -26.22 -10.51
C ASN A 25 1.06 -26.64 -10.36
N GLY A 26 0.16 -25.72 -9.97
CA GLY A 26 -1.27 -25.98 -9.76
C GLY A 26 -1.58 -26.78 -8.49
N LYS A 27 -0.60 -26.96 -7.60
CA LYS A 27 -0.79 -27.69 -6.35
C LYS A 27 -1.29 -26.73 -5.27
N SER A 28 -2.47 -27.03 -4.72
CA SER A 28 -3.01 -26.30 -3.57
C SER A 28 -2.55 -26.93 -2.25
N SER A 29 -2.29 -26.07 -1.26
CA SER A 29 -2.07 -26.50 0.13
C SER A 29 -2.65 -25.48 1.11
N GLU A 30 -3.00 -25.94 2.30
CA GLU A 30 -3.52 -25.10 3.38
C GLU A 30 -2.43 -24.82 4.42
N ILE A 31 -2.39 -23.59 4.92
CA ILE A 31 -1.49 -23.15 5.99
C ILE A 31 -2.32 -22.59 7.12
N GLU A 32 -2.16 -23.16 8.31
CA GLU A 32 -2.73 -22.66 9.55
C GLU A 32 -1.77 -21.66 10.20
N HIS A 33 -2.27 -20.51 10.61
CA HIS A 33 -1.47 -19.46 11.26
C HIS A 33 -2.36 -18.56 12.13
N GLY A 34 -1.74 -17.85 13.09
CA GLY A 34 -2.50 -16.99 14.00
C GLY A 34 -2.69 -15.55 13.51
N VAL A 35 -1.84 -15.06 12.61
CA VAL A 35 -1.80 -13.65 12.21
C VAL A 35 -1.29 -13.50 10.79
N ILE A 36 -1.68 -12.40 10.14
CA ILE A 36 -1.29 -12.05 8.77
C ILE A 36 -0.55 -10.72 8.80
N ILE A 37 0.59 -10.62 8.10
CA ILE A 37 1.29 -9.36 7.86
C ILE A 37 1.38 -9.13 6.35
N VAL A 38 0.77 -8.04 5.88
CA VAL A 38 0.77 -7.63 4.48
C VAL A 38 2.03 -6.80 4.19
N ALA A 39 2.93 -7.40 3.42
CA ALA A 39 4.21 -6.79 3.01
C ALA A 39 4.43 -6.91 1.49
N THR A 40 3.36 -6.81 0.70
CA THR A 40 3.36 -7.00 -0.78
C THR A 40 4.08 -5.89 -1.56
N GLY A 41 4.54 -4.85 -0.85
CA GLY A 41 5.27 -3.76 -1.46
C GLY A 41 4.41 -2.90 -2.38
N ALA A 42 5.07 -2.28 -3.35
CA ALA A 42 4.49 -1.39 -4.35
C ALA A 42 5.36 -1.47 -5.62
N THR A 43 4.90 -0.88 -6.72
CA THR A 43 5.62 -0.94 -8.00
C THR A 43 6.09 0.43 -8.46
N GLU A 44 7.14 0.46 -9.27
CA GLU A 44 7.58 1.67 -9.95
C GLU A 44 6.53 2.08 -11.00
N TYR A 45 6.16 3.36 -11.02
CA TYR A 45 5.39 3.94 -12.11
C TYR A 45 6.17 3.78 -13.42
N LYS A 46 5.50 3.36 -14.48
CA LYS A 46 6.07 3.32 -15.83
C LYS A 46 5.65 4.60 -16.56
N PRO A 47 6.57 5.57 -16.77
CA PRO A 47 6.23 6.82 -17.42
C PRO A 47 5.68 6.63 -18.81
N THR A 48 4.74 7.48 -19.19
CA THR A 48 4.22 7.57 -20.57
C THR A 48 4.63 8.88 -21.25
N GLU A 49 5.24 9.76 -20.48
CA GLU A 49 5.72 11.07 -20.87
C GLU A 49 7.22 11.08 -21.16
N TYR A 50 7.69 12.20 -21.72
CA TYR A 50 9.12 12.49 -21.92
C TYR A 50 9.87 11.48 -22.80
N PHE A 51 9.20 10.84 -23.76
CA PHE A 51 9.77 9.81 -24.66
C PHE A 51 10.28 8.55 -23.95
N TYR A 52 9.81 8.27 -22.73
CA TYR A 52 10.15 7.02 -22.06
C TYR A 52 9.65 5.81 -22.86
N GLY A 53 10.54 4.84 -23.11
CA GLY A 53 10.26 3.67 -23.94
C GLY A 53 10.37 3.93 -25.45
N GLU A 54 10.46 5.19 -25.88
CA GLU A 54 10.66 5.57 -27.29
C GLU A 54 12.12 5.94 -27.59
N ASP A 55 12.84 6.50 -26.61
CA ASP A 55 14.26 6.85 -26.73
C ASP A 55 15.08 6.17 -25.62
N GLU A 56 16.12 5.43 -26.01
CA GLU A 56 16.99 4.68 -25.08
C GLU A 56 17.78 5.59 -24.12
N LYS A 57 17.88 6.89 -24.41
CA LYS A 57 18.50 7.89 -23.53
C LYS A 57 17.56 8.33 -22.40
N VAL A 58 16.30 7.91 -22.40
CA VAL A 58 15.31 8.22 -21.37
C VAL A 58 15.11 7.01 -20.49
N ILE A 59 15.58 7.09 -19.26
CA ILE A 59 15.55 5.98 -18.29
C ILE A 59 14.92 6.42 -16.96
N THR A 60 14.52 5.47 -16.12
CA THR A 60 14.10 5.77 -14.74
C THR A 60 15.27 5.82 -13.77
N GLN A 61 15.05 6.33 -12.56
CA GLN A 61 16.04 6.24 -11.47
C GLN A 61 16.43 4.80 -11.14
N LEU A 62 15.48 3.85 -11.19
CA LEU A 62 15.77 2.44 -10.93
C LEU A 62 16.72 1.87 -12.00
N GLN A 63 16.46 2.16 -13.27
CA GLN A 63 17.35 1.77 -14.38
C GLN A 63 18.72 2.46 -14.29
N LEU A 64 18.77 3.71 -13.82
CA LEU A 64 20.05 4.38 -13.56
C LEU A 64 20.84 3.67 -12.46
N GLU A 65 20.19 3.20 -11.40
CA GLU A 65 20.86 2.44 -10.35
C GLU A 65 21.44 1.12 -10.87
N GLU A 66 20.71 0.40 -11.72
CA GLU A 66 21.23 -0.80 -12.41
C GLU A 66 22.47 -0.48 -13.27
N LEU A 67 22.46 0.66 -13.97
CA LEU A 67 23.63 1.12 -14.75
C LEU A 67 24.82 1.49 -13.86
N LEU A 68 24.57 2.19 -12.74
CA LEU A 68 25.60 2.57 -11.78
C LEU A 68 26.19 1.35 -11.07
N GLU A 69 25.37 0.35 -10.73
CA GLU A 69 25.82 -0.91 -10.13
C GLU A 69 26.67 -1.73 -11.10
N ALA A 70 26.22 -1.87 -12.35
CA ALA A 70 26.95 -2.57 -13.40
C ALA A 70 28.34 -1.96 -13.63
N ASN A 71 28.46 -0.63 -13.54
CA ASN A 71 29.72 0.11 -13.61
C ASN A 71 30.71 -0.26 -12.50
N VAL A 72 30.20 -0.46 -11.28
CA VAL A 72 31.03 -0.81 -10.11
C VAL A 72 31.44 -2.28 -10.14
N THR A 73 30.54 -3.17 -10.53
CA THR A 73 30.72 -4.63 -10.42
C THR A 73 31.40 -5.27 -11.63
N LYS A 74 31.31 -4.66 -12.82
CA LYS A 74 31.92 -5.16 -14.07
C LYS A 74 32.62 -4.05 -14.85
N PRO A 75 33.78 -3.55 -14.37
CA PRO A 75 34.48 -2.43 -14.98
C PRO A 75 34.89 -2.69 -16.45
N ASP A 76 35.17 -3.95 -16.78
CA ASP A 76 35.64 -4.38 -18.11
C ASP A 76 34.52 -4.43 -19.17
N ASN A 77 33.26 -4.23 -18.78
CA ASN A 77 32.13 -4.21 -19.70
C ASN A 77 31.98 -2.81 -20.33
N GLN A 78 32.92 -2.50 -21.23
CA GLN A 78 33.15 -1.17 -21.81
C GLN A 78 31.89 -0.47 -22.35
N SER A 79 30.89 -1.20 -22.86
CA SER A 79 29.72 -0.57 -23.49
C SER A 79 28.83 0.20 -22.51
N LYS A 80 28.51 -0.38 -21.35
CA LYS A 80 27.67 0.26 -20.33
C LYS A 80 28.46 1.20 -19.42
N SER A 81 29.75 0.92 -19.21
CA SER A 81 30.60 1.83 -18.44
C SER A 81 30.92 3.12 -19.19
N ASN A 82 31.13 3.04 -20.50
CA ASN A 82 31.34 4.21 -21.35
C ASN A 82 30.12 5.12 -21.45
N GLN A 83 28.89 4.59 -21.28
CA GLN A 83 27.67 5.38 -21.40
C GLN A 83 27.63 6.51 -20.37
N LEU A 84 27.93 6.23 -19.10
CA LEU A 84 27.89 7.24 -18.03
C LEU A 84 29.14 8.14 -17.99
N THR A 85 30.33 7.62 -18.34
CA THR A 85 31.56 8.44 -18.38
C THR A 85 31.63 9.38 -19.58
N ASN A 86 30.92 9.07 -20.67
CA ASN A 86 30.88 9.92 -21.86
C ASN A 86 29.74 10.94 -21.85
N CYS A 87 28.77 10.82 -20.94
CA CYS A 87 27.73 11.84 -20.75
C CYS A 87 28.34 13.15 -20.25
N GLN A 88 28.17 14.23 -21.02
CA GLN A 88 28.49 15.58 -20.58
C GLN A 88 27.37 16.12 -19.69
N ASN A 89 26.10 15.91 -20.07
CA ASN A 89 24.93 16.42 -19.36
C ASN A 89 23.95 15.31 -19.01
N VAL A 90 23.73 15.10 -17.71
CA VAL A 90 22.67 14.24 -17.17
C VAL A 90 21.59 15.12 -16.56
N VAL A 91 20.36 14.99 -17.02
CA VAL A 91 19.21 15.75 -16.52
C VAL A 91 18.25 14.80 -15.82
N MET A 92 17.86 15.14 -14.59
CA MET A 92 16.90 14.36 -13.80
C MET A 92 15.61 15.16 -13.60
N ILE A 93 14.46 14.63 -14.01
CA ILE A 93 13.15 15.24 -13.78
C ILE A 93 12.51 14.61 -12.55
N GLN A 94 12.14 15.43 -11.57
CA GLN A 94 11.43 14.99 -10.37
C GLN A 94 9.91 14.87 -10.60
N CYS A 95 9.22 14.19 -9.69
CA CYS A 95 7.75 14.12 -9.65
C CYS A 95 7.12 13.56 -10.95
N VAL A 96 7.77 12.59 -11.59
CA VAL A 96 7.23 11.91 -12.78
C VAL A 96 6.26 10.83 -12.31
N GLY A 97 4.98 10.94 -12.66
CA GLY A 97 3.91 10.08 -12.10
C GLY A 97 3.67 10.25 -10.60
N SER A 98 3.89 11.46 -10.06
CA SER A 98 3.61 11.78 -8.66
C SER A 98 3.33 13.27 -8.51
N ARG A 99 2.51 13.63 -7.52
CA ARG A 99 2.00 15.00 -7.34
C ARG A 99 1.39 15.52 -8.64
N ASP A 100 0.55 14.67 -9.23
CA ASP A 100 -0.27 14.96 -10.40
C ASP A 100 -1.73 14.60 -10.11
N GLU A 101 -2.63 14.81 -11.07
CA GLU A 101 -4.07 14.56 -10.89
C GLU A 101 -4.42 13.10 -10.60
N LYS A 102 -3.64 12.15 -11.14
CA LYS A 102 -3.86 10.70 -10.95
C LYS A 102 -3.21 10.19 -9.67
N HIS A 103 -2.08 10.77 -9.28
CA HIS A 103 -1.31 10.42 -8.11
C HIS A 103 -1.02 11.69 -7.30
N PRO A 104 -1.99 12.20 -6.52
CA PRO A 104 -1.87 13.49 -5.82
C PRO A 104 -0.86 13.47 -4.66
N TYR A 105 -0.38 12.29 -4.29
CA TYR A 105 0.62 12.08 -3.24
C TYR A 105 2.05 12.22 -3.74
N CYS A 106 2.99 12.35 -2.79
CA CYS A 106 4.43 12.33 -3.07
C CYS A 106 4.99 10.93 -2.79
N SER A 107 5.74 10.37 -3.73
CA SER A 107 6.38 9.06 -3.56
C SER A 107 7.58 9.03 -2.60
N ARG A 108 7.87 10.14 -1.91
CA ARG A 108 8.71 10.23 -0.70
C ARG A 108 10.22 9.94 -0.89
N VAL A 109 10.62 9.06 -1.79
CA VAL A 109 12.01 8.60 -1.99
C VAL A 109 12.71 9.25 -3.17
N CYS A 110 11.98 9.64 -4.23
CA CYS A 110 12.52 10.09 -5.51
C CYS A 110 13.55 11.24 -5.43
N CYS A 111 13.31 12.27 -4.59
CA CYS A 111 14.27 13.36 -4.41
C CYS A 111 15.58 12.89 -3.77
N SER A 112 15.50 11.98 -2.80
CA SER A 112 16.67 11.46 -2.10
C SER A 112 17.47 10.52 -3.00
N GLU A 113 16.80 9.70 -3.81
CA GLU A 113 17.41 8.83 -4.81
C GLU A 113 18.13 9.64 -5.87
N ALA A 114 17.51 10.69 -6.41
CA ALA A 114 18.13 11.57 -7.39
C ALA A 114 19.41 12.22 -6.83
N VAL A 115 19.40 12.69 -5.58
CA VAL A 115 20.58 13.25 -4.92
C VAL A 115 21.67 12.18 -4.71
N LYS A 116 21.29 10.98 -4.27
CA LYS A 116 22.21 9.83 -4.11
C LYS A 116 22.89 9.49 -5.44
N ASN A 117 22.12 9.36 -6.50
CA ASN A 117 22.62 8.98 -7.82
C ASN A 117 23.44 10.11 -8.47
N ALA A 118 23.05 11.37 -8.28
CA ALA A 118 23.84 12.52 -8.71
C ALA A 118 25.22 12.60 -8.04
N LEU A 119 25.28 12.36 -6.72
CA LEU A 119 26.54 12.25 -6.00
C LEU A 119 27.41 11.13 -6.57
N LYS A 120 26.82 9.95 -6.83
CA LYS A 120 27.55 8.82 -7.39
C LYS A 120 28.08 9.09 -8.79
N ILE A 121 27.31 9.76 -9.64
CA ILE A 121 27.76 10.21 -10.96
C ILE A 121 28.95 11.15 -10.82
N LYS A 122 28.89 12.14 -9.92
CA LYS A 122 30.00 13.07 -9.68
C LYS A 122 31.25 12.40 -9.11
N GLU A 123 31.12 11.29 -8.37
CA GLU A 123 32.25 10.48 -7.91
C GLU A 123 32.91 9.72 -9.07
N ILE A 124 32.12 9.17 -9.99
CA ILE A 124 32.62 8.40 -11.16
C ILE A 124 33.19 9.33 -12.22
N SER A 125 32.45 10.40 -12.57
CA SER A 125 32.82 11.41 -13.56
C SER A 125 32.58 12.81 -12.98
N PRO A 126 33.59 13.40 -12.33
CA PRO A 126 33.49 14.75 -11.76
C PRO A 126 33.17 15.85 -12.78
N LYS A 127 33.49 15.61 -14.06
CA LYS A 127 33.28 16.56 -15.17
C LYS A 127 31.85 16.58 -15.69
N THR A 128 31.07 15.52 -15.46
CA THR A 128 29.68 15.43 -15.93
C THR A 128 28.83 16.47 -15.22
N ASN A 129 28.08 17.28 -15.97
CA ASN A 129 27.08 18.20 -15.45
C ASN A 129 25.82 17.42 -15.09
N VAL A 130 25.36 17.58 -13.86
CA VAL A 130 24.13 16.94 -13.38
C VAL A 130 23.13 18.03 -13.03
N PHE A 131 21.98 18.00 -13.68
CA PHE A 131 20.88 18.91 -13.46
C PHE A 131 19.71 18.15 -12.83
N ILE A 132 19.16 18.66 -11.75
CA ILE A 132 17.95 18.13 -11.11
C ILE A 132 16.85 19.17 -11.26
N LEU A 133 15.84 18.86 -12.07
CA LEU A 133 14.67 19.71 -12.28
C LEU A 133 13.59 19.31 -11.27
N TYR A 134 13.17 20.23 -10.42
CA TYR A 134 12.32 19.91 -9.26
C TYR A 134 11.22 20.94 -8.98
N ARG A 135 10.16 20.52 -8.28
CA ARG A 135 9.19 21.45 -7.66
C ARG A 135 9.65 21.89 -6.28
N ASP A 136 9.84 20.89 -5.40
CA ASP A 136 10.40 21.02 -4.05
C ASP A 136 11.43 19.91 -3.82
N ILE A 137 12.53 20.22 -3.14
CA ILE A 137 13.47 19.18 -2.70
C ILE A 137 13.02 18.64 -1.35
N ARG A 138 12.68 17.34 -1.31
CA ARG A 138 12.20 16.65 -0.10
C ARG A 138 13.25 15.68 0.46
N THR A 139 14.41 16.20 0.82
CA THR A 139 15.49 15.47 1.51
C THR A 139 15.41 15.63 3.03
N TYR A 140 14.28 15.24 3.62
CA TYR A 140 14.00 15.50 5.04
C TYR A 140 14.91 14.73 6.01
N GLY A 141 15.04 15.25 7.23
CA GLY A 141 15.88 14.68 8.28
C GLY A 141 17.38 14.80 7.97
N PHE A 142 18.13 13.73 8.20
CA PHE A 142 19.57 13.72 7.94
C PHE A 142 19.93 13.76 6.45
N LYS A 143 18.94 13.59 5.55
CA LYS A 143 19.15 13.56 4.10
C LYS A 143 19.53 14.94 3.53
N GLU A 144 19.24 16.01 4.25
CA GLU A 144 19.59 17.39 3.87
C GLU A 144 21.10 17.61 3.74
N ARG A 145 21.89 16.87 4.52
CA ARG A 145 23.37 16.89 4.41
C ARG A 145 23.84 16.41 3.03
N TYR A 146 23.17 15.42 2.44
CA TYR A 146 23.51 14.92 1.11
C TYR A 146 23.09 15.91 0.02
N TYR A 147 21.96 16.60 0.19
CA TYR A 147 21.56 17.68 -0.72
C TYR A 147 22.61 18.82 -0.71
N THR A 148 23.06 19.24 0.48
CA THR A 148 24.14 20.21 0.62
C THR A 148 25.43 19.74 -0.05
N LYS A 149 25.82 18.48 0.19
CA LYS A 149 27.01 17.87 -0.45
C LYS A 149 26.88 17.88 -1.98
N ALA A 150 25.72 17.53 -2.52
CA ALA A 150 25.50 17.50 -3.97
C ALA A 150 25.67 18.89 -4.60
N ARG A 151 25.14 19.93 -3.96
CA ARG A 151 25.35 21.33 -4.39
C ARG A 151 26.83 21.73 -4.35
N GLN A 152 27.56 21.36 -3.30
CA GLN A 152 29.00 21.61 -3.18
C GLN A 152 29.81 20.90 -4.27
N MET A 153 29.35 19.73 -4.72
CA MET A 153 29.93 18.98 -5.83
C MET A 153 29.49 19.49 -7.23
N GLY A 154 28.80 20.63 -7.29
CA GLY A 154 28.39 21.26 -8.55
C GLY A 154 27.22 20.57 -9.25
N VAL A 155 26.34 19.87 -8.50
CA VAL A 155 25.02 19.46 -9.00
C VAL A 155 24.13 20.70 -9.04
N ILE A 156 23.50 20.96 -10.18
CA ILE A 156 22.68 22.13 -10.43
C ILE A 156 21.21 21.77 -10.21
N PHE A 157 20.51 22.55 -9.39
CA PHE A 157 19.11 22.34 -9.08
C PHE A 157 18.28 23.48 -9.67
N ILE A 158 17.34 23.15 -10.55
CA ILE A 158 16.49 24.14 -11.21
C ILE A 158 15.04 23.88 -10.81
N ARG A 159 14.41 24.90 -10.24
CA ARG A 159 13.02 24.81 -9.81
C ARG A 159 12.10 25.01 -11.01
N TYR A 160 11.02 24.24 -11.09
CA TYR A 160 9.91 24.46 -12.00
C TYR A 160 8.58 24.48 -11.24
N ASP A 161 7.59 25.15 -11.81
CA ASP A 161 6.24 25.24 -11.26
C ASP A 161 5.34 24.12 -11.78
N GLU A 162 4.32 23.75 -11.00
CA GLU A 162 3.39 22.68 -11.35
C GLU A 162 2.70 22.87 -12.71
N GLU A 163 2.30 24.10 -13.00
CA GLU A 163 1.64 24.49 -14.25
C GLU A 163 2.61 24.59 -15.43
N LYS A 164 3.91 24.67 -15.16
CA LYS A 164 4.98 24.86 -16.17
C LYS A 164 6.03 23.77 -16.02
N LYS A 165 5.63 22.53 -16.30
CA LYS A 165 6.53 21.38 -16.31
C LYS A 165 7.63 21.54 -17.37
N PRO A 166 8.80 20.92 -17.19
CA PRO A 166 9.82 20.89 -18.22
C PRO A 166 9.27 20.25 -19.50
N GLU A 167 9.58 20.85 -20.65
CA GLU A 167 9.26 20.31 -21.96
C GLU A 167 10.48 19.58 -22.52
N VAL A 168 10.27 18.41 -23.11
CA VAL A 168 11.33 17.63 -23.74
C VAL A 168 11.06 17.59 -25.24
N LEU A 169 12.04 18.01 -26.03
CA LEU A 169 12.01 17.97 -27.48
C LEU A 169 13.19 17.16 -28.00
N LYS A 170 12.97 16.35 -29.04
CA LYS A 170 14.03 15.63 -29.73
C LYS A 170 14.39 16.39 -31.01
N GLN A 171 15.62 16.90 -31.09
CA GLN A 171 16.16 17.59 -32.27
C GLN A 171 17.54 17.03 -32.60
N ASP A 172 17.77 16.63 -33.84
CA ASP A 172 19.09 16.17 -34.34
C ASP A 172 19.74 15.09 -33.46
N ASN A 173 18.92 14.15 -32.95
CA ASN A 173 19.33 13.07 -32.04
C ASN A 173 19.80 13.52 -30.63
N VAL A 174 19.53 14.77 -30.26
CA VAL A 174 19.78 15.35 -28.93
C VAL A 174 18.44 15.61 -28.23
N LEU A 175 18.36 15.28 -26.95
CA LEU A 175 17.21 15.60 -26.11
C LEU A 175 17.41 17.01 -25.55
N LYS A 176 16.54 17.95 -25.92
CA LYS A 176 16.53 19.32 -25.41
C LYS A 176 15.43 19.46 -24.38
N ILE A 177 15.81 19.81 -23.16
CA ILE A 177 14.87 20.05 -22.06
C ILE A 177 14.76 21.55 -21.80
N SER A 178 13.57 22.09 -21.97
CA SER A 178 13.27 23.50 -21.78
C SER A 178 12.36 23.72 -20.57
N LEU A 179 12.70 24.69 -19.73
CA LEU A 179 11.88 25.11 -18.59
C LEU A 179 12.13 26.58 -18.26
N VAL A 180 11.14 27.22 -17.64
CA VAL A 180 11.31 28.58 -17.12
C VAL A 180 11.97 28.50 -15.74
N ASP A 181 13.17 29.07 -15.62
CA ASP A 181 13.84 29.20 -14.33
C ASP A 181 13.20 30.39 -13.57
N PRO A 182 12.60 30.18 -12.39
CA PRO A 182 11.90 31.23 -11.67
C PRO A 182 12.85 32.26 -11.02
N ILE A 183 14.13 31.94 -10.84
CA ILE A 183 15.13 32.85 -10.26
C ILE A 183 15.65 33.80 -11.35
N LEU A 184 15.95 33.26 -12.53
CA LEU A 184 16.43 34.03 -13.68
C LEU A 184 15.29 34.66 -14.48
N ASN A 185 14.05 34.22 -14.25
CA ASN A 185 12.84 34.59 -14.97
C ASN A 185 13.00 34.51 -16.50
N ARG A 186 13.59 33.41 -16.97
CA ARG A 186 13.84 33.17 -18.40
C ARG A 186 13.69 31.71 -18.76
N LEU A 187 13.41 31.45 -20.04
CA LEU A 187 13.48 30.10 -20.59
C LEU A 187 14.94 29.64 -20.61
N VAL A 188 15.21 28.49 -20.01
CA VAL A 188 16.49 27.81 -20.04
C VAL A 188 16.31 26.52 -20.82
N THR A 189 17.20 26.25 -21.77
CA THR A 189 17.25 25.01 -22.54
C THR A 189 18.56 24.28 -22.23
N ILE A 190 18.45 23.00 -21.92
CA ILE A 190 19.56 22.13 -21.54
C ILE A 190 19.56 20.93 -22.49
N ASP A 191 20.69 20.69 -23.14
CA ASP A 191 20.91 19.49 -23.93
C ASP A 191 21.25 18.33 -22.99
N ALA A 192 20.54 17.20 -23.08
CA ALA A 192 20.77 16.01 -22.27
C ALA A 192 21.29 14.85 -23.11
N ASP A 193 22.42 14.29 -22.67
CA ASP A 193 22.92 13.01 -23.17
C ASP A 193 22.17 11.84 -22.53
N LEU A 194 21.71 12.04 -21.29
CA LEU A 194 20.89 11.10 -20.53
C LEU A 194 19.81 11.86 -19.77
N LEU A 195 18.55 11.48 -20.00
CA LEU A 195 17.40 11.97 -19.27
C LEU A 195 16.91 10.91 -18.28
N VAL A 196 16.89 11.25 -17.00
CA VAL A 196 16.52 10.35 -15.92
C VAL A 196 15.21 10.80 -15.30
N LEU A 197 14.20 9.95 -15.37
CA LEU A 197 12.88 10.20 -14.82
C LEU A 197 12.81 9.65 -13.39
N SER A 198 12.55 10.52 -12.42
CA SER A 198 12.34 10.11 -11.04
C SER A 198 10.88 9.67 -10.88
N ALA A 199 10.61 8.47 -11.39
CA ALA A 199 9.31 7.83 -11.45
C ALA A 199 8.73 7.58 -10.05
N GLY A 200 7.43 7.79 -9.92
CA GLY A 200 6.68 7.57 -8.69
C GLY A 200 6.63 6.11 -8.25
N THR A 201 6.27 5.91 -6.99
CA THR A 201 5.85 4.63 -6.43
C THR A 201 4.33 4.56 -6.47
N ILE A 202 3.79 3.55 -7.17
CA ILE A 202 2.36 3.29 -7.29
C ILE A 202 1.99 2.01 -6.53
N PRO A 203 0.77 1.89 -6.00
CA PRO A 203 0.32 0.69 -5.29
C PRO A 203 0.48 -0.57 -6.16
N HIS A 204 0.70 -1.71 -5.52
CA HIS A 204 0.80 -2.98 -6.23
C HIS A 204 -0.52 -3.29 -6.96
N PRO A 205 -0.52 -3.72 -8.24
CA PRO A 205 -1.74 -3.95 -9.03
C PRO A 205 -2.73 -4.92 -8.37
N GLU A 206 -2.21 -5.95 -7.71
CA GLU A 206 -3.01 -6.97 -7.01
C GLU A 206 -3.60 -6.52 -5.66
N ASN A 207 -3.35 -5.28 -5.20
CA ASN A 207 -3.87 -4.79 -3.92
C ASN A 207 -5.39 -4.92 -3.81
N LYS A 208 -6.13 -4.65 -4.89
CA LYS A 208 -7.60 -4.78 -4.91
C LYS A 208 -8.06 -6.22 -4.68
N ASN A 209 -7.42 -7.17 -5.35
CA ASN A 209 -7.76 -8.59 -5.19
C ASN A 209 -7.41 -9.06 -3.77
N LEU A 210 -6.21 -8.74 -3.30
CA LEU A 210 -5.76 -9.12 -1.96
C LEU A 210 -6.59 -8.48 -0.85
N ALA A 211 -7.01 -7.22 -1.01
CA ALA A 211 -7.89 -6.52 -0.08
C ALA A 211 -9.27 -7.20 0.05
N GLN A 212 -9.81 -7.71 -1.06
CA GLN A 212 -11.06 -8.47 -1.05
C GLN A 212 -10.91 -9.80 -0.30
N ILE A 213 -9.82 -10.53 -0.54
CA ILE A 213 -9.52 -11.80 0.15
C ILE A 213 -9.36 -11.57 1.66
N LEU A 214 -8.59 -10.54 2.04
CA LEU A 214 -8.32 -10.19 3.44
C LEU A 214 -9.48 -9.47 4.12
N LYS A 215 -10.46 -8.97 3.36
CA LYS A 215 -11.55 -8.10 3.84
C LYS A 215 -11.02 -6.87 4.60
N VAL A 216 -10.01 -6.21 4.02
CA VAL A 216 -9.40 -4.99 4.57
C VAL A 216 -9.59 -3.81 3.63
N PRO A 217 -9.68 -2.57 4.15
CA PRO A 217 -9.88 -1.40 3.31
C PRO A 217 -8.61 -1.00 2.56
N LEU A 218 -8.81 -0.39 1.38
CA LEU A 218 -7.82 0.42 0.70
C LEU A 218 -8.17 1.89 0.85
N ASP A 219 -7.18 2.76 0.76
CA ASP A 219 -7.40 4.21 0.66
C ASP A 219 -7.83 4.62 -0.76
N GLN A 220 -8.05 5.92 -0.96
CA GLN A 220 -8.44 6.49 -2.26
C GLN A 220 -7.39 6.27 -3.37
N ASP A 221 -6.13 6.04 -2.98
CA ASP A 221 -5.00 5.86 -3.86
C ASP A 221 -4.70 4.37 -4.14
N ASN A 222 -5.48 3.44 -3.56
CA ASN A 222 -5.34 1.97 -3.60
C ASN A 222 -4.15 1.40 -2.81
N PHE A 223 -3.61 2.13 -1.84
CA PHE A 223 -2.76 1.55 -0.80
C PHE A 223 -3.61 0.96 0.33
N PHE A 224 -3.02 0.09 1.14
CA PHE A 224 -3.72 -0.47 2.29
C PHE A 224 -3.92 0.58 3.39
N LEU A 225 -5.16 0.72 3.85
CA LEU A 225 -5.54 1.72 4.85
C LEU A 225 -5.35 1.16 6.27
N GLU A 226 -4.55 1.83 7.09
CA GLU A 226 -4.36 1.47 8.49
C GLU A 226 -5.60 1.75 9.35
N ALA A 227 -5.67 1.13 10.53
CA ALA A 227 -6.75 1.36 11.50
C ALA A 227 -6.78 2.80 12.01
N HIS A 228 -5.62 3.37 12.33
CA HIS A 228 -5.49 4.76 12.74
C HIS A 228 -4.05 5.26 12.56
N ILE A 229 -3.88 6.37 11.85
CA ILE A 229 -2.61 6.99 11.46
C ILE A 229 -1.59 7.30 12.59
N LYS A 230 -2.00 7.21 13.87
CA LYS A 230 -1.15 7.53 15.04
C LYS A 230 -1.18 6.42 16.08
N LEU A 231 -2.39 5.98 16.46
CA LEU A 231 -2.56 4.99 17.53
C LEU A 231 -2.26 3.57 17.05
N ARG A 232 -2.57 3.25 15.80
CA ARG A 232 -2.47 1.89 15.23
C ARG A 232 -2.01 1.95 13.76
N PRO A 233 -0.78 2.44 13.47
CA PRO A 233 -0.33 2.74 12.12
C PRO A 233 0.12 1.52 11.30
N VAL A 234 0.20 0.35 11.94
CA VAL A 234 0.61 -0.93 11.32
C VAL A 234 -0.47 -2.01 11.47
N ASP A 235 -1.63 -1.65 12.01
CA ASP A 235 -2.75 -2.56 12.19
C ASP A 235 -3.82 -2.25 11.13
N PHE A 236 -4.57 -3.26 10.71
CA PHE A 236 -5.88 -3.03 10.11
C PHE A 236 -6.97 -2.89 11.18
N ALA A 237 -8.13 -2.34 10.78
CA ALA A 237 -9.32 -2.37 11.62
C ALA A 237 -9.74 -3.82 11.95
N THR A 238 -9.55 -4.73 10.99
CA THR A 238 -9.67 -6.17 11.20
C THR A 238 -8.51 -6.69 12.06
N GLU A 239 -8.83 -7.23 13.24
CA GLU A 239 -7.83 -7.76 14.17
C GLU A 239 -7.08 -8.97 13.59
N GLY A 240 -5.82 -9.14 14.01
CA GLY A 240 -4.93 -10.21 13.55
C GLY A 240 -4.30 -10.00 12.17
N ILE A 241 -4.66 -8.92 11.48
CA ILE A 241 -4.07 -8.53 10.20
C ILE A 241 -3.30 -7.22 10.40
N PHE A 242 -2.05 -7.21 9.95
CA PHE A 242 -1.13 -6.09 10.05
C PHE A 242 -0.57 -5.75 8.67
N LEU A 243 0.06 -4.59 8.54
CA LEU A 243 0.69 -4.15 7.29
C LEU A 243 2.02 -3.45 7.56
N CYS A 244 2.93 -3.54 6.60
CA CYS A 244 4.21 -2.83 6.66
C CYS A 244 4.78 -2.53 5.27
N GLY A 245 5.76 -1.63 5.24
CA GLY A 245 6.50 -1.33 4.02
C GLY A 245 5.66 -0.61 2.97
N LEU A 246 6.03 -0.76 1.70
CA LEU A 246 5.40 -0.01 0.61
C LEU A 246 3.93 -0.38 0.36
N ALA A 247 3.46 -1.53 0.87
CA ALA A 247 2.04 -1.91 0.80
C ALA A 247 1.12 -0.88 1.50
N HIS A 248 1.63 -0.24 2.56
CA HIS A 248 0.93 0.81 3.29
C HIS A 248 0.97 2.18 2.59
N SER A 249 2.09 2.54 1.96
CA SER A 249 2.30 3.85 1.29
C SER A 249 3.75 3.96 0.83
N ALA A 250 4.04 4.89 -0.10
CA ALA A 250 5.42 5.18 -0.50
C ALA A 250 6.28 5.64 0.69
N LYS A 251 7.42 4.98 0.91
CA LYS A 251 8.31 5.19 2.06
C LYS A 251 9.73 4.67 1.83
N SER A 252 10.67 5.12 2.65
CA SER A 252 12.05 4.66 2.55
C SER A 252 12.24 3.23 3.05
N VAL A 253 13.40 2.64 2.77
CA VAL A 253 13.78 1.32 3.29
C VAL A 253 13.82 1.33 4.81
N GLU A 254 14.37 2.38 5.43
CA GLU A 254 14.44 2.50 6.89
C GLU A 254 13.06 2.59 7.54
N GLU A 255 12.14 3.34 6.93
CA GLU A 255 10.75 3.42 7.37
C GLU A 255 10.03 2.07 7.21
N SER A 256 10.31 1.35 6.12
CA SER A 256 9.76 0.02 5.86
C SER A 256 10.24 -1.02 6.87
N ILE A 257 11.53 -1.04 7.20
CA ILE A 257 12.10 -1.91 8.24
C ILE A 257 11.48 -1.58 9.59
N THR A 258 11.38 -0.29 9.94
CA THR A 258 10.77 0.16 11.19
C THR A 258 9.32 -0.30 11.31
N GLN A 259 8.52 -0.14 10.24
CA GLN A 259 7.15 -0.66 10.21
C GLN A 259 7.09 -2.18 10.29
N ALA A 260 8.00 -2.90 9.65
CA ALA A 260 8.03 -4.36 9.73
C ALA A 260 8.31 -4.85 11.16
N CYS A 261 9.24 -4.21 11.87
CA CYS A 261 9.48 -4.46 13.29
C CYS A 261 8.23 -4.14 14.14
N GLY A 262 7.56 -3.02 13.85
CA GLY A 262 6.31 -2.65 14.52
C GLY A 262 5.20 -3.69 14.31
N ALA A 263 4.97 -4.09 13.05
CA ALA A 263 3.98 -5.12 12.70
C ALA A 263 4.29 -6.46 13.36
N ALA A 264 5.57 -6.88 13.36
CA ALA A 264 6.00 -8.10 14.05
C ALA A 264 5.74 -8.01 15.57
N ALA A 265 6.07 -6.89 16.21
CA ALA A 265 5.82 -6.69 17.64
C ALA A 265 4.32 -6.74 17.97
N ARG A 266 3.47 -6.12 17.13
CA ARG A 266 2.00 -6.16 17.27
C ARG A 266 1.46 -7.58 17.07
N ALA A 267 1.92 -8.28 16.05
CA ALA A 267 1.59 -9.67 15.79
C ALA A 267 1.97 -10.59 16.97
N SER A 268 3.13 -10.39 17.59
CA SER A 268 3.56 -11.13 18.77
C SER A 268 2.61 -10.97 19.97
N THR A 269 1.88 -9.84 20.10
CA THR A 269 0.91 -9.67 21.21
C THR A 269 -0.28 -10.63 21.13
N ILE A 270 -0.58 -11.13 19.93
CA ILE A 270 -1.60 -12.15 19.67
C ILE A 270 -0.97 -13.53 19.84
N LEU A 271 0.16 -13.77 19.15
CA LEU A 271 0.82 -15.08 19.12
C LEU A 271 1.41 -15.53 20.46
N ALA A 272 1.67 -14.60 21.38
CA ALA A 272 2.22 -14.91 22.70
C ALA A 272 1.15 -15.37 23.71
N LYS A 273 -0.13 -15.39 23.33
CA LYS A 273 -1.24 -15.81 24.19
C LYS A 273 -1.77 -17.16 23.73
N ASP A 274 -1.97 -18.08 24.67
CA ASP A 274 -2.63 -19.36 24.41
C ASP A 274 -4.15 -19.20 24.22
N ILE A 275 -4.72 -18.15 24.83
CA ILE A 275 -6.16 -17.86 24.82
C ILE A 275 -6.35 -16.37 24.55
N ILE A 276 -7.33 -16.02 23.72
CA ILE A 276 -7.67 -14.64 23.41
C ILE A 276 -9.14 -14.38 23.68
N ASP A 277 -9.41 -13.27 24.36
CA ASP A 277 -10.77 -12.81 24.62
C ASP A 277 -11.35 -12.18 23.35
N LEU A 278 -12.50 -12.70 22.92
CA LEU A 278 -13.29 -12.14 21.83
C LEU A 278 -14.30 -11.12 22.37
N GLU A 279 -14.72 -10.18 21.53
CA GLU A 279 -15.81 -9.28 21.88
C GLU A 279 -17.08 -10.08 22.20
N ALA A 280 -17.75 -9.72 23.30
CA ALA A 280 -18.97 -10.39 23.71
C ALA A 280 -20.20 -10.00 22.88
N ASN A 281 -20.10 -8.97 22.03
CA ASN A 281 -21.19 -8.44 21.20
C ASN A 281 -21.42 -9.30 19.96
N ILE A 282 -21.63 -10.60 20.14
CA ILE A 282 -21.88 -11.56 19.05
C ILE A 282 -23.38 -11.87 18.92
N SER A 283 -23.74 -12.41 17.77
CA SER A 283 -25.09 -12.91 17.52
C SER A 283 -25.35 -14.16 18.36
N TYR A 284 -26.59 -14.32 18.83
CA TYR A 284 -27.08 -15.52 19.50
C TYR A 284 -28.49 -15.84 19.01
N VAL A 285 -28.80 -17.13 18.89
CA VAL A 285 -30.09 -17.63 18.40
C VAL A 285 -31.02 -17.91 19.57
N VAL A 286 -32.29 -17.54 19.41
CA VAL A 286 -33.39 -17.83 20.32
C VAL A 286 -34.19 -18.96 19.70
N ASP A 287 -33.91 -20.18 20.15
CA ASP A 287 -34.44 -21.42 19.57
C ASP A 287 -35.97 -21.47 19.58
N GLU A 288 -36.62 -20.86 20.57
CA GLU A 288 -38.08 -20.78 20.65
C GLU A 288 -38.70 -20.03 19.46
N ASN A 289 -37.95 -19.09 18.89
CA ASN A 289 -38.37 -18.25 17.78
C ASN A 289 -37.77 -18.69 16.43
N CYS A 290 -36.77 -19.58 16.43
CA CYS A 290 -36.11 -20.04 15.22
C CYS A 290 -36.80 -21.28 14.64
N ASP A 291 -37.25 -21.20 13.40
CA ASP A 291 -37.83 -22.32 12.64
C ASP A 291 -36.85 -22.90 11.60
N GLY A 292 -35.62 -22.38 11.55
CA GLY A 292 -34.61 -22.81 10.58
C GLY A 292 -34.87 -22.36 9.15
N CYS A 293 -35.61 -21.26 8.92
CA CYS A 293 -35.84 -20.70 7.57
C CYS A 293 -34.57 -20.22 6.83
N ALA A 294 -33.42 -20.15 7.50
CA ALA A 294 -32.10 -19.85 6.94
C ALA A 294 -31.92 -18.47 6.25
N TYR A 295 -32.92 -17.58 6.28
CA TYR A 295 -32.80 -16.22 5.68
C TYR A 295 -31.62 -15.39 6.21
N CYS A 296 -31.17 -15.67 7.43
CA CYS A 296 -30.07 -14.94 8.04
C CYS A 296 -28.67 -15.42 7.62
N ILE A 297 -28.55 -16.58 6.94
CA ILE A 297 -27.26 -17.18 6.59
C ILE A 297 -26.56 -16.40 5.47
N ASP A 298 -27.20 -16.26 4.31
CA ASP A 298 -26.60 -15.61 3.14
C ASP A 298 -26.17 -14.14 3.37
N PRO A 299 -26.93 -13.32 4.14
CA PRO A 299 -26.52 -11.96 4.46
C PRO A 299 -25.29 -11.85 5.37
N CYS A 300 -24.80 -12.94 5.97
CA CYS A 300 -23.64 -12.87 6.87
C CYS A 300 -22.33 -12.74 6.09
N PRO A 301 -21.63 -11.58 6.13
CA PRO A 301 -20.39 -11.38 5.36
C PRO A 301 -19.21 -12.22 5.90
N TYR A 302 -19.36 -12.78 7.10
CA TYR A 302 -18.37 -13.61 7.78
C TYR A 302 -18.68 -15.11 7.70
N LYS A 303 -19.81 -15.51 7.10
CA LYS A 303 -20.29 -16.90 7.07
C LYS A 303 -20.30 -17.57 8.45
N ALA A 304 -20.68 -16.80 9.47
CA ALA A 304 -20.68 -17.24 10.86
C ALA A 304 -21.92 -18.06 11.23
N LEU A 305 -22.81 -18.35 10.29
CA LEU A 305 -24.12 -18.96 10.55
C LEU A 305 -24.29 -20.24 9.74
N THR A 306 -24.73 -21.31 10.39
CA THR A 306 -24.94 -22.62 9.77
C THR A 306 -26.34 -23.13 10.12
N LEU A 307 -27.03 -23.75 9.16
CA LEU A 307 -28.28 -24.44 9.42
C LEU A 307 -27.98 -25.83 10.00
N ILE A 308 -28.52 -26.12 11.18
CA ILE A 308 -28.38 -27.42 11.83
C ILE A 308 -29.75 -28.05 12.08
N GLU A 309 -29.76 -29.37 12.11
CA GLU A 309 -30.91 -30.19 12.49
C GLU A 309 -30.65 -30.83 13.86
N TYR A 310 -31.66 -30.85 14.72
CA TYR A 310 -31.56 -31.48 16.04
C TYR A 310 -32.90 -32.11 16.44
N MET A 311 -32.86 -33.09 17.35
CA MET A 311 -34.05 -33.77 17.85
C MET A 311 -34.62 -33.05 19.07
N LYS A 312 -35.90 -32.68 19.03
CA LYS A 312 -36.64 -32.11 20.18
C LYS A 312 -38.02 -32.75 20.24
N ASP A 313 -38.39 -33.31 21.39
CA ASP A 313 -39.70 -33.94 21.63
C ASP A 313 -40.10 -35.01 20.59
N GLY A 314 -39.12 -35.79 20.11
CA GLY A 314 -39.35 -36.85 19.12
C GLY A 314 -39.52 -36.37 17.67
N ALA A 315 -39.36 -35.07 17.40
CA ALA A 315 -39.39 -34.50 16.05
C ALA A 315 -38.04 -33.88 15.67
N VAL A 316 -37.70 -33.97 14.37
CA VAL A 316 -36.56 -33.23 13.80
C VAL A 316 -36.93 -31.76 13.70
N LYS A 317 -36.19 -30.91 14.40
CA LYS A 317 -36.27 -29.45 14.28
C LYS A 317 -35.04 -28.90 13.59
N LYS A 318 -35.20 -27.73 12.99
CA LYS A 318 -34.13 -26.96 12.34
C LYS A 318 -33.89 -25.70 13.14
N THR A 319 -32.63 -25.34 13.32
CA THR A 319 -32.24 -24.06 13.91
C THR A 319 -30.97 -23.56 13.25
N VAL A 320 -30.63 -22.30 13.51
CA VAL A 320 -29.38 -21.71 13.05
C VAL A 320 -28.38 -21.76 14.21
N GLU A 321 -27.16 -22.19 13.93
CA GLU A 321 -26.05 -22.13 14.87
C GLU A 321 -25.13 -20.95 14.51
N VAL A 322 -24.63 -20.25 15.53
CA VAL A 322 -23.67 -19.17 15.36
C VAL A 322 -22.28 -19.66 15.73
N ASN A 323 -21.34 -19.59 14.80
CA ASN A 323 -19.93 -19.71 15.11
C ASN A 323 -19.47 -18.42 15.79
N GLU A 324 -19.33 -18.47 17.12
CA GLU A 324 -18.96 -17.33 17.95
C GLU A 324 -17.59 -16.73 17.57
N SER A 325 -16.66 -17.55 17.07
CA SER A 325 -15.31 -17.09 16.67
C SER A 325 -15.28 -16.29 15.38
N LEU A 326 -16.31 -16.43 14.52
CA LEU A 326 -16.42 -15.74 13.24
C LEU A 326 -17.38 -14.54 13.31
N CYS A 327 -18.29 -14.52 14.30
CA CYS A 327 -19.27 -13.45 14.42
C CYS A 327 -18.61 -12.13 14.85
N LYS A 328 -18.84 -11.06 14.08
CA LYS A 328 -18.36 -9.69 14.40
C LYS A 328 -19.47 -8.75 14.89
N GLY A 329 -20.63 -9.29 15.26
CA GLY A 329 -21.68 -8.48 15.89
C GLY A 329 -22.35 -7.43 15.00
N CYS A 330 -22.18 -7.47 13.67
CA CYS A 330 -22.66 -6.40 12.79
C CYS A 330 -24.19 -6.23 12.74
N GLY A 331 -24.96 -7.21 13.23
CA GLY A 331 -26.42 -7.12 13.31
C GLY A 331 -27.19 -7.41 12.03
N THR A 332 -26.54 -7.67 10.89
CA THR A 332 -27.22 -7.96 9.62
C THR A 332 -28.22 -9.12 9.75
N CYS A 333 -27.81 -10.22 10.38
CA CYS A 333 -28.68 -11.38 10.59
C CYS A 333 -29.90 -11.08 11.47
N MET A 334 -29.73 -10.23 12.49
CA MET A 334 -30.80 -9.78 13.38
C MET A 334 -31.80 -8.89 12.63
N ALA A 335 -31.30 -7.97 11.80
CA ALA A 335 -32.14 -7.11 10.96
C ALA A 335 -32.91 -7.90 9.88
N THR A 336 -32.33 -8.98 9.35
CA THR A 336 -32.99 -9.82 8.34
C THR A 336 -34.03 -10.78 8.93
N CYS A 337 -33.89 -11.20 10.18
CA CYS A 337 -34.70 -12.28 10.74
C CYS A 337 -36.17 -11.89 10.92
N PRO A 338 -37.11 -12.48 10.17
CA PRO A 338 -38.53 -12.13 10.29
C PRO A 338 -39.18 -12.69 11.56
N LYS A 339 -38.53 -13.67 12.21
CA LYS A 339 -39.07 -14.38 13.37
C LYS A 339 -38.55 -13.87 14.70
N LYS A 340 -37.64 -12.88 14.72
CA LYS A 340 -36.91 -12.49 15.93
C LYS A 340 -36.23 -13.69 16.59
N GLY A 341 -35.66 -14.57 15.76
CA GLY A 341 -34.96 -15.80 16.17
C GLY A 341 -33.46 -15.63 16.36
N ILE A 342 -32.90 -14.46 16.06
CA ILE A 342 -31.48 -14.17 16.26
C ILE A 342 -31.31 -12.70 16.67
N PHE A 343 -30.45 -12.45 17.65
CA PHE A 343 -30.18 -11.12 18.20
C PHE A 343 -28.69 -10.92 18.40
N VAL A 344 -28.25 -9.68 18.58
CA VAL A 344 -26.86 -9.36 18.94
C VAL A 344 -26.80 -9.00 20.42
N LYS A 345 -25.87 -9.63 21.16
CA LYS A 345 -25.59 -9.29 22.57
C LYS A 345 -25.22 -7.79 22.67
N GLY A 346 -25.81 -7.09 23.63
CA GLY A 346 -25.59 -5.64 23.82
C GLY A 346 -26.44 -4.72 22.94
N PHE A 347 -27.15 -5.24 21.94
CA PHE A 347 -27.99 -4.48 20.99
C PHE A 347 -29.40 -5.08 20.88
N LYS A 348 -30.05 -5.34 22.02
CA LYS A 348 -31.43 -5.85 22.05
C LYS A 348 -32.40 -4.81 21.47
N LEU A 349 -33.51 -5.28 20.89
CA LEU A 349 -34.52 -4.39 20.31
C LEU A 349 -35.09 -3.41 21.34
N GLU A 350 -35.25 -3.84 22.60
CA GLU A 350 -35.72 -2.96 23.69
C GLU A 350 -34.70 -1.85 23.99
N GLN A 351 -33.40 -2.16 23.95
CA GLN A 351 -32.34 -1.17 24.17
C GLN A 351 -32.35 -0.12 23.05
N ILE A 352 -32.50 -0.57 21.80
CA ILE A 352 -32.59 0.33 20.63
C ILE A 352 -33.88 1.16 20.69
N ALA A 353 -35.01 0.56 21.07
CA ALA A 353 -36.28 1.28 21.22
C ALA A 353 -36.19 2.40 22.25
N VAL A 354 -35.62 2.12 23.43
CA VAL A 354 -35.41 3.13 24.48
C VAL A 354 -34.46 4.25 24.00
N GLN A 355 -33.42 3.92 23.22
CA GLN A 355 -32.55 4.95 22.62
C GLN A 355 -33.31 5.85 21.64
N ILE A 356 -34.21 5.29 20.83
CA ILE A 356 -35.06 6.05 19.91
C ILE A 356 -36.04 6.94 20.69
N GLU A 357 -36.71 6.39 21.70
CA GLU A 357 -37.64 7.14 22.55
C GLU A 357 -36.93 8.31 23.24
N ALA A 358 -35.76 8.08 23.82
CA ALA A 358 -34.95 9.13 24.44
C ALA A 358 -34.55 10.24 23.45
N ALA A 359 -34.20 9.88 22.20
CA ALA A 359 -33.87 10.85 21.16
C ALA A 359 -35.08 11.68 20.70
N LEU A 360 -36.30 11.15 20.84
CA LEU A 360 -37.56 11.81 20.50
C LEU A 360 -38.16 12.63 21.64
N GLN A 361 -37.68 12.46 22.88
CA GLN A 361 -38.09 13.31 23.99
C GLN A 361 -37.60 14.74 23.73
N GLN A 362 -38.54 15.69 23.64
CA GLN A 362 -38.19 17.10 23.61
C GLN A 362 -37.51 17.46 24.94
N VAL A 363 -36.26 17.89 24.86
CA VAL A 363 -35.59 18.51 26.00
C VAL A 363 -36.29 19.86 26.20
N GLU A 364 -37.16 19.97 27.21
CA GLU A 364 -37.57 21.28 27.71
C GLU A 364 -36.30 21.97 28.21
N VAL A 365 -35.79 22.94 27.44
CA VAL A 365 -34.64 23.79 27.77
C VAL A 365 -35.06 24.91 28.72
#